data_AF-A0ABD0QCW4-F1
#
_entry.id   AF-A0ABD0QCW4-F1
#
_cell.length_a   1.000
_cell.length_b   1.000
_cell.length_c   1.000
_cell.angle_alpha   90.00
_cell.angle_beta   90.00
_cell.angle_gamma   90.00
#
_symmetry.space_group_name_H-M   'P 1'
#
loop_
_entity.id
_entity.type
_entity.pdbx_description
1 polymer ?
#
loop_
_entity_poly.entity_id
_entity_poly.type
_entity_poly.pdbx_seq_one_letter_code
_entity_poly.pdbx_strand_id
1 'polypeptide(L)'
;AIDSRDSVAMALYSQCFSWIITRINQKIKGKDNFKSIGILDIFGFENFEVNRFEQFNINYANEKLQEYFNKHIFSLEQLEYN
;
A
#
# COMPACT_ATOMS: atom_id res chain seq x y z
N ALA A 1 -26.72 -18.09 -0.75
CA ALA A 1 -26.19 -18.78 0.45
C ALA A 1 -24.67 -18.80 0.46
N ILE A 2 -24.02 -19.24 -0.62
CA ILE A 2 -22.54 -19.27 -0.74
C ILE A 2 -21.94 -17.86 -0.70
N ASP A 3 -22.42 -16.93 -1.54
CA ASP A 3 -21.92 -15.55 -1.56
C ASP A 3 -22.10 -14.84 -0.22
N SER A 4 -23.22 -15.09 0.47
CA SER A 4 -23.47 -14.54 1.81
C SER A 4 -22.50 -15.10 2.83
N ARG A 5 -22.21 -16.41 2.81
CA ARG A 5 -21.20 -17.04 3.67
C ARG A 5 -19.83 -16.44 3.41
N ASP A 6 -19.43 -16.32 2.15
CA ASP A 6 -18.11 -15.84 1.75
C ASP A 6 -17.94 -14.34 2.09
N SER A 7 -19.00 -13.54 1.90
CA SER A 7 -19.04 -12.14 2.31
C SER A 7 -18.88 -11.98 3.82
N VAL A 8 -19.55 -12.80 4.62
CA VAL A 8 -19.40 -12.80 6.09
C VAL A 8 -17.98 -13.20 6.48
N ALA A 9 -17.41 -14.22 5.84
CA ALA A 9 -16.03 -14.65 6.10
C ALA A 9 -15.01 -13.54 5.79
N MET A 10 -15.12 -12.89 4.63
CA MET A 10 -14.28 -11.75 4.25
C MET A 10 -14.44 -10.58 5.22
N ALA A 11 -15.66 -10.27 5.65
CA ALA A 11 -15.93 -9.18 6.59
C ALA A 11 -15.34 -9.45 7.98
N LEU A 12 -15.41 -10.69 8.49
CA LEU A 12 -14.80 -11.08 9.76
C LEU A 12 -13.27 -11.02 9.69
N TYR A 13 -12.68 -11.53 8.61
CA TYR A 13 -11.23 -11.49 8.42
C TYR A 13 -10.72 -10.05 8.31
N SER A 14 -11.39 -9.20 7.52
CA SER A 14 -11.06 -7.78 7.37
C SER A 14 -11.09 -7.04 8.71
N GLN A 15 -12.14 -7.24 9.51
CA GLN A 15 -12.25 -6.66 10.85
C GLN A 15 -11.15 -7.15 11.80
N CYS A 16 -10.84 -8.45 11.77
CA CYS A 16 -9.75 -9.02 12.56
C CYS A 16 -8.40 -8.40 12.18
N PHE A 17 -8.11 -8.28 10.89
CA PHE A 17 -6.88 -7.65 10.40
C PHE A 17 -6.78 -6.20 10.85
N SER A 18 -7.84 -5.39 10.69
CA SER A 18 -7.88 -4.00 11.19
C SER A 18 -7.66 -3.93 12.70
N TRP A 19 -8.21 -4.86 13.48
CA TRP A 19 -7.99 -4.94 14.92
C TRP A 19 -6.53 -5.24 15.26
N ILE A 20 -5.89 -6.19 14.57
CA ILE A 20 -4.46 -6.50 14.76
C ILE A 20 -3.59 -5.26 14.51
N ILE A 21 -3.80 -4.56 13.39
CA ILE A 21 -3.07 -3.32 13.06
C ILE A 21 -3.27 -2.26 14.16
N THR A 22 -4.50 -2.10 14.65
CA THR A 22 -4.80 -1.18 15.74
C THR A 22 -4.04 -1.53 17.01
N ARG A 23 -3.96 -2.82 17.37
CA ARG A 23 -3.23 -3.29 18.56
C ARG A 23 -1.73 -3.05 18.44
N ILE A 24 -1.15 -3.32 17.28
CA ILE A 24 0.28 -3.06 17.01
C ILE A 24 0.56 -1.56 17.15
N ASN A 25 -0.22 -0.72 16.46
CA ASN A 25 -0.05 0.74 16.49
C ASN A 25 -0.19 1.33 17.90
N GLN A 26 -1.15 0.85 18.69
CA GLN A 26 -1.30 1.25 20.10
C GLN A 26 -0.09 0.89 20.96
N LYS A 27 0.59 -0.23 20.66
CA LYS A 27 1.76 -0.69 21.41
C LYS A 27 3.04 0.07 21.06
N ILE A 28 3.21 0.44 19.79
CA ILE A 28 4.40 1.17 19.32
C ILE A 28 4.26 2.70 19.40
N LYS A 29 3.09 3.21 19.79
CA LYS A 29 2.82 4.65 19.87
C LYS A 29 3.81 5.35 20.81
N GLY A 30 4.74 6.10 20.23
CA GLY A 30 5.68 6.96 20.94
C GLY A 30 5.21 8.41 21.03
N LYS A 31 6.12 9.30 21.44
CA LYS A 31 5.95 10.75 21.28
C LYS A 31 6.31 11.13 19.86
N ASP A 32 5.56 12.06 19.26
CA ASP A 32 5.90 12.61 17.95
C ASP A 32 7.14 13.48 18.08
N ASN A 33 8.28 12.92 17.70
CA ASN A 33 9.56 13.62 17.67
C ASN A 33 9.69 14.44 16.37
N PHE A 34 10.68 15.33 16.34
CA PHE A 34 10.89 16.33 15.29
C PHE A 34 10.94 15.80 13.84
N LYS A 35 11.36 14.54 13.61
CA LYS A 35 11.48 13.93 12.27
C LYS A 35 11.03 12.47 12.30
N SER A 36 10.58 11.97 11.14
CA SER A 36 10.23 10.57 10.90
C SER A 36 10.88 10.04 9.61
N ILE A 37 11.06 8.72 9.56
CA ILE A 37 11.50 8.00 8.36
C ILE A 37 10.40 6.98 8.06
N GLY A 38 9.80 7.09 6.87
CA GLY A 38 8.84 6.12 6.36
C GLY A 38 9.54 5.07 5.50
N ILE A 39 9.18 3.81 5.68
CA ILE A 39 9.61 2.71 4.82
C ILE A 39 8.36 2.20 4.10
N LEU A 40 8.42 2.11 2.78
CA LEU A 40 7.33 1.63 1.95
C LEU A 40 7.60 0.18 1.54
N ASP A 41 6.66 -0.70 1.88
CA ASP A 41 6.64 -2.11 1.47
C ASP A 41 5.26 -2.38 0.83
N ILE A 42 5.26 -2.58 -0.49
CA ILE A 42 4.04 -2.82 -1.28
C ILE A 42 4.24 -4.04 -2.17
N PHE A 43 3.13 -4.64 -2.61
CA PHE A 43 3.18 -5.68 -3.64
C PHE A 43 3.81 -5.12 -4.93
N GLY A 44 4.74 -5.89 -5.51
CA GLY A 44 5.34 -5.57 -6.81
C GLY A 44 4.36 -5.76 -7.96
N PHE A 45 4.73 -5.31 -9.14
CA PHE A 45 3.90 -5.45 -10.35
C PHE A 45 3.63 -6.93 -10.66
N GLU A 46 2.37 -7.28 -10.90
CA GLU A 46 1.92 -8.64 -11.19
C GLU A 46 1.32 -8.73 -12.59
N ASN A 47 1.71 -9.75 -13.37
CA ASN A 47 1.08 -10.03 -14.65
C ASN A 47 0.93 -11.54 -14.85
N PHE A 48 -0.27 -12.04 -14.59
CA PHE A 48 -0.61 -13.45 -14.74
C PHE A 48 -1.35 -13.72 -16.05
N GLU A 49 -1.51 -14.99 -16.41
CA GLU A 49 -2.33 -15.39 -17.59
C GLU A 49 -3.78 -14.87 -17.49
N VAL A 50 -4.33 -14.82 -16.28
CA VAL A 50 -5.65 -14.23 -15.99
C VAL A 50 -5.51 -13.25 -14.84
N ASN A 51 -5.60 -11.96 -15.15
CA ASN A 51 -5.61 -10.88 -14.17
C ASN A 51 -7.04 -10.55 -13.75
N ARG A 52 -7.24 -10.29 -12.45
CA ARG A 52 -8.52 -9.85 -11.88
C ARG A 52 -8.40 -8.43 -11.32
N PHE A 53 -9.44 -7.98 -10.63
CA PHE A 53 -9.49 -6.64 -10.06
C PHE A 53 -8.37 -6.39 -9.04
N GLU A 54 -7.92 -7.44 -8.37
CA GLU A 54 -6.79 -7.41 -7.43
C GLU A 54 -5.49 -6.98 -8.13
N GLN A 55 -5.14 -7.60 -9.26
CA GLN A 55 -3.95 -7.23 -10.04
C GLN A 55 -4.05 -5.80 -10.57
N PHE A 56 -5.25 -5.35 -10.97
CA PHE A 56 -5.45 -3.95 -11.37
C PHE A 56 -5.09 -2.99 -10.24
N ASN A 57 -5.57 -3.23 -9.00
CA ASN A 57 -5.26 -2.37 -7.86
C ASN A 57 -3.76 -2.39 -7.51
N ILE A 58 -3.12 -3.56 -7.56
CA ILE A 58 -1.67 -3.71 -7.32
C ILE A 58 -0.86 -2.93 -8.36
N ASN A 59 -1.15 -3.15 -9.65
CA ASN A 59 -0.41 -2.52 -10.73
C ASN A 59 -0.66 -1.00 -10.79
N TYR A 60 -1.88 -0.55 -10.48
CA TYR A 60 -2.17 0.87 -10.37
C TYR A 60 -1.33 1.56 -9.29
N ALA A 61 -1.17 0.92 -8.12
CA ALA A 61 -0.30 1.45 -7.06
C ALA A 61 1.17 1.52 -7.52
N ASN A 62 1.64 0.51 -8.27
CA ASN A 62 2.99 0.51 -8.85
C ASN A 62 3.17 1.63 -9.88
N GLU A 63 2.20 1.86 -10.77
CA GLU A 63 2.23 2.97 -11.73
C GLU A 63 2.30 4.34 -11.02
N LYS A 64 1.54 4.52 -9.92
CA LYS A 64 1.62 5.74 -9.11
C LYS A 64 2.95 5.91 -8.39
N LEU A 65 3.56 4.82 -7.94
CA LEU A 65 4.90 4.86 -7.36
C LEU A 65 5.95 5.22 -8.42
N GLN A 66 5.84 4.67 -9.62
CA GLN A 66 6.72 4.98 -10.74
C GLN A 66 6.56 6.46 -11.18
N GLU A 67 5.33 6.96 -11.27
CA GLU A 67 5.04 8.37 -11.54
C GLU A 67 5.72 9.29 -10.51
N TYR A 68 5.61 8.96 -9.21
CA TYR A 68 6.27 9.68 -8.13
C TYR A 68 7.79 9.66 -8.27
N PHE A 69 8.38 8.48 -8.51
CA PHE A 69 9.82 8.33 -8.69
C PHE A 69 10.34 9.16 -9.86
N ASN A 70 9.72 9.02 -11.02
CA ASN A 70 10.07 9.80 -12.22
C ASN A 70 10.01 11.30 -11.94
N LYS A 71 8.91 11.78 -11.35
CA LYS A 71 8.77 13.20 -11.02
C LYS A 71 9.88 13.70 -10.09
N HIS A 72 10.22 12.91 -9.07
CA HIS A 72 11.25 13.29 -8.11
C HIS A 72 12.64 13.31 -8.75
N ILE A 73 13.02 12.25 -9.45
CA ILE A 73 14.32 12.15 -10.12
C ILE A 73 14.47 13.22 -11.21
N PHE A 74 13.47 13.39 -12.09
CA PHE A 74 13.55 14.41 -13.14
C PHE A 74 13.58 15.84 -12.56
N SER A 75 12.84 16.10 -11.48
CA SER A 75 12.92 17.38 -10.79
C SER A 75 14.30 17.63 -10.19
N LEU A 76 14.97 16.59 -9.68
CA LEU A 76 16.33 16.69 -9.16
C LEU A 76 17.34 16.92 -10.29
N GLU A 77 17.23 16.19 -11.41
CA GLU A 77 18.09 16.39 -12.57
C GLU A 77 17.97 17.82 -13.12
N GLN A 78 16.75 18.35 -13.26
CA GLN A 78 16.55 19.74 -13.72
C GLN A 78 17.16 20.78 -12.78
N LEU A 79 17.23 20.52 -11.47
CA LEU A 79 17.88 21.43 -10.52
C LEU A 79 19.41 21.42 -10.66
N GLU A 80 20.01 20.31 -11.07
CA GLU A 80 21.46 20.19 -11.25
C GLU A 80 21.96 20.88 -12.53
N TYR A 81 21.14 20.90 -13.59
CA TYR A 81 21.49 21.58 -14.85
C TYR A 81 21.29 23.11 -14.84
N ASN A 82 20.66 23.67 -13.80
CA ASN A 82 20.48 25.11 -13.62
C ASN A 82 21.58 25.70 -12.73
#